data_AF-M0MJQ1-F1
#
_entry.id   AF-M0MJQ1-F1
#
_cell.length_a   1.000
_cell.length_b   1.000
_cell.length_c   1.000
_cell.angle_alpha   90.00
_cell.angle_beta   90.00
_cell.angle_gamma   90.00
#
_symmetry.space_group_name_H-M   'P 1'
#
loop_
_entity.id
_entity.type
_entity.pdbx_description
1 polymer ?
#
loop_
_entity_poly.entity_id
_entity_poly.type
_entity_poly.pdbx_seq_one_letter_code
_entity_poly.pdbx_strand_id
1 'polypeptide(L)'
;MSDAALAGAGALALSATSGVVAGNNDGETDSSPSDVEVLNYALALEHLEAAYYNDFLAEYSESEVERSAVAKYFARPTLRYSTYQQIQDVRDHEEAHVEALSQTITDLGGTPVEPAAYEFSYDSIAEFVAIADRLEAVGVSAYAGAAPLIDNDEVLEAALSIHSVEAEHQTYFQLLHLQRPSPDAFNEARSMEQVLPIAKQFIAGTDGGAAGGNGLVTAETDESVPATVERIKGRIRENGLTLVTTLDHAANAASVGMELRPTTLLVFGNPNVGTPLMQASQTTGVDLPQKILVYEDENGRTNVVYNSPAYLAARHDITGQDERLGTIDSVLETLAGSDVNRPRTNPNALLGDGNGVVTVAGGESVDATVGRVQRTLESADGISVVTTLDHAANADSVGMELRPTTVVLFANPKLGTPLMQASQTTGIDLPQKLLVYEDENGAVRVGYNDPQYVAARHGITGQSERLATIENALRMIAIGQ
;
A
#
# COMPACT_ATOMS: atom_id res chain seq x y z
N MET A 1 -40.01 -22.79 -16.33
CA MET A 1 -39.69 -22.71 -17.77
C MET A 1 -39.61 -21.24 -18.08
N SER A 2 -38.38 -20.71 -18.04
CA SER A 2 -37.59 -20.22 -19.20
C SER A 2 -37.80 -18.70 -19.30
N ASP A 3 -36.83 -17.79 -19.28
CA ASP A 3 -35.38 -17.86 -19.44
C ASP A 3 -34.75 -16.68 -18.69
N ALA A 4 -33.58 -16.89 -18.09
CA ALA A 4 -32.67 -15.82 -17.66
C ALA A 4 -31.41 -15.97 -18.52
N ALA A 5 -31.23 -15.06 -19.48
CA ALA A 5 -30.03 -14.97 -20.30
C ALA A 5 -29.17 -13.81 -19.78
N LEU A 6 -28.05 -14.21 -19.19
CA LEU A 6 -26.91 -13.41 -18.76
C LEU A 6 -26.14 -12.91 -20.02
N ALA A 7 -25.94 -11.61 -20.16
CA ALA A 7 -25.03 -10.98 -21.13
C ALA A 7 -24.70 -9.58 -20.60
N GLY A 8 -23.47 -9.07 -20.59
CA GLY A 8 -22.15 -9.60 -20.97
C GLY A 8 -21.10 -8.62 -20.42
N ALA A 9 -19.91 -9.15 -20.11
CA ALA A 9 -18.76 -8.38 -19.64
C ALA A 9 -18.26 -7.42 -20.74
N GLY A 10 -18.21 -6.12 -20.43
CA GLY A 10 -17.52 -5.12 -21.25
C GLY A 10 -16.03 -5.14 -20.92
N ALA A 11 -15.22 -5.64 -21.84
CA ALA A 11 -13.77 -5.54 -21.76
C ALA A 11 -13.34 -4.10 -22.11
N LEU A 12 -12.70 -3.42 -21.17
CA LEU A 12 -12.05 -2.12 -21.36
C LEU A 12 -10.86 -2.27 -22.32
N ALA A 13 -10.92 -1.59 -23.47
CA ALA A 13 -9.80 -1.45 -24.39
C ALA A 13 -9.05 -0.14 -24.10
N LEU A 14 -8.21 -0.14 -23.07
CA LEU A 14 -7.01 0.71 -23.05
C LEU A 14 -5.92 0.00 -23.88
N SER A 15 -6.22 -0.24 -25.15
CA SER A 15 -5.18 -0.63 -26.10
C SER A 15 -4.48 0.64 -26.55
N ALA A 16 -3.24 0.83 -26.11
CA ALA A 16 -2.29 1.59 -26.90
C ALA A 16 -2.32 0.98 -28.31
N THR A 17 -2.86 1.71 -29.28
CA THR A 17 -2.97 1.27 -30.67
C THR A 17 -1.58 1.19 -31.28
N SER A 18 -0.88 0.08 -31.06
CA SER A 18 0.13 -0.41 -32.00
C SER A 18 -0.60 -0.87 -33.25
N GLY A 19 -0.84 0.04 -34.19
CA GLY A 19 -1.43 -0.27 -35.48
C GLY A 19 -0.48 -1.14 -36.31
N VAL A 20 -0.72 -2.46 -36.34
CA VAL A 20 -0.13 -3.34 -37.37
C VAL A 20 -0.91 -3.13 -38.67
N VAL A 21 -0.41 -2.21 -39.50
CA VAL A 21 -0.63 -2.28 -40.95
C VAL A 21 0.57 -3.01 -41.54
N ALA A 22 0.33 -4.18 -42.11
CA ALA A 22 1.34 -4.90 -42.88
C ALA A 22 1.76 -4.05 -44.09
N GLY A 23 2.90 -3.38 -43.96
CA GLY A 23 3.61 -2.69 -45.02
C GLY A 23 5.06 -2.51 -44.61
N ASN A 24 5.98 -3.14 -45.34
CA ASN A 24 7.43 -2.96 -45.19
C ASN A 24 7.80 -1.48 -45.04
N ASN A 25 8.44 -1.12 -43.92
CA ASN A 25 9.52 -0.13 -43.85
C ASN A 25 10.15 -0.14 -42.45
N ASP A 26 11.47 -0.19 -42.42
CA ASP A 26 12.30 0.01 -41.23
C ASP A 26 12.16 1.45 -40.69
N GLY A 27 11.90 1.60 -39.38
CA GLY A 27 11.93 2.90 -38.68
C GLY A 27 11.18 2.86 -37.35
N GLU A 28 11.90 3.00 -36.22
CA GLU A 28 11.31 3.43 -34.95
C GLU A 28 10.63 4.78 -35.16
N THR A 29 9.30 4.83 -35.05
CA THR A 29 8.55 6.09 -34.96
C THR A 29 8.10 6.27 -33.53
N ASP A 30 8.88 7.02 -32.76
CA ASP A 30 8.44 7.68 -31.53
C ASP A 30 7.52 8.85 -31.95
N SER A 31 6.24 8.57 -32.16
CA SER A 31 5.25 9.59 -32.54
C SER A 31 4.59 10.14 -31.28
N SER A 32 4.67 11.45 -31.07
CA SER A 32 3.90 12.17 -30.04
C SER A 32 2.41 11.87 -30.17
N PRO A 33 1.67 11.81 -29.05
CA PRO A 33 0.22 11.61 -29.10
C PRO A 33 -0.45 12.76 -29.84
N SER A 34 -1.52 12.45 -30.56
CA SER A 34 -2.39 13.45 -31.18
C SER A 34 -3.22 14.21 -30.14
N ASP A 35 -3.70 15.42 -30.48
CA ASP A 35 -4.59 16.20 -29.61
C ASP A 35 -5.82 15.40 -29.14
N VAL A 36 -6.39 14.56 -30.01
CA VAL A 36 -7.53 13.69 -29.65
C VAL A 36 -7.14 12.64 -28.61
N GLU A 37 -5.93 12.10 -28.66
CA GLU A 37 -5.42 11.16 -27.65
C GLU A 37 -5.13 11.87 -26.33
N VAL A 38 -4.56 13.08 -26.38
CA VAL A 38 -4.34 13.93 -25.20
C VAL A 38 -5.66 14.30 -24.52
N LEU A 39 -6.66 14.68 -25.31
CA LEU A 39 -7.99 15.02 -24.80
C LEU A 39 -8.74 13.82 -24.24
N ASN A 40 -8.63 12.64 -24.86
CA ASN A 40 -9.20 11.42 -24.29
C ASN A 40 -8.51 11.00 -23.00
N TYR A 41 -7.20 11.24 -22.88
CA TYR A 41 -6.49 11.04 -21.62
C TYR A 41 -7.04 11.97 -20.53
N ALA A 42 -7.22 13.26 -20.82
CA ALA A 42 -7.83 14.21 -19.88
C ALA A 42 -9.27 13.81 -19.51
N LEU A 43 -10.11 13.48 -20.51
CA LEU A 43 -11.50 13.08 -20.30
C LEU A 43 -11.64 11.84 -19.39
N ALA A 44 -10.70 10.89 -19.47
CA ALA A 44 -10.69 9.74 -18.58
C ALA A 44 -10.44 10.12 -17.11
N LEU A 45 -9.66 11.18 -16.84
CA LEU A 45 -9.44 11.71 -15.50
C LEU A 45 -10.65 12.49 -15.00
N GLU A 46 -11.24 13.33 -15.85
CA GLU A 46 -12.48 14.06 -15.51
C GLU A 46 -13.64 13.11 -15.17
N HIS A 47 -13.78 12.01 -15.91
CA HIS A 47 -14.78 10.98 -15.58
C HIS A 47 -14.54 10.35 -14.21
N LEU A 48 -13.28 10.20 -13.79
CA LEU A 48 -12.92 9.65 -12.49
C LEU A 48 -13.25 10.64 -11.38
N GLU A 49 -12.88 11.91 -11.51
CA GLU A 49 -13.16 12.98 -10.54
C GLU A 49 -14.66 13.24 -10.42
N ALA A 50 -15.38 13.38 -11.55
CA ALA A 50 -16.82 13.51 -11.56
C ALA A 50 -17.53 12.32 -10.88
N ALA A 51 -17.06 11.10 -11.10
CA ALA A 51 -17.60 9.92 -10.42
C ALA A 51 -17.34 9.94 -8.91
N TYR A 52 -16.15 10.38 -8.49
CA TYR A 52 -15.75 10.47 -7.09
C TYR A 52 -16.66 11.40 -6.30
N TYR A 53 -16.91 12.59 -6.83
CA TYR A 53 -17.78 13.55 -6.16
C TYR A 53 -19.26 13.19 -6.23
N ASN A 54 -19.71 12.58 -7.33
CA ASN A 54 -21.08 12.06 -7.43
C ASN A 54 -21.36 10.98 -6.38
N ASP A 55 -20.42 10.06 -6.15
CA ASP A 55 -20.52 9.01 -5.14
C ASP A 55 -20.68 9.60 -3.72
N PHE A 56 -19.80 10.54 -3.36
CA PHE A 56 -19.86 11.21 -2.05
C PHE A 56 -21.18 11.96 -1.81
N LEU A 57 -21.66 12.73 -2.80
CA LEU A 57 -22.91 13.49 -2.69
C LEU A 57 -24.15 12.60 -2.73
N ALA A 58 -24.04 11.37 -3.24
CA ALA A 58 -25.10 10.37 -3.15
C ALA A 58 -25.15 9.71 -1.76
N GLU A 59 -24.01 9.56 -1.10
CA GLU A 59 -23.90 8.91 0.21
C GLU A 59 -24.21 9.86 1.38
N TYR A 60 -23.68 11.09 1.36
CA TYR A 60 -23.76 12.02 2.49
C TYR A 60 -24.76 13.15 2.25
N SER A 61 -25.54 13.49 3.28
CA SER A 61 -26.36 14.71 3.25
C SER A 61 -25.57 15.94 3.69
N GLU A 62 -26.00 17.12 3.25
CA GLU A 62 -25.45 18.41 3.72
C GLU A 62 -25.37 18.49 5.25
N SER A 63 -26.39 17.97 5.94
CA SER A 63 -26.42 18.00 7.39
C SER A 63 -25.37 17.09 8.05
N GLU A 64 -25.00 15.97 7.43
CA GLU A 64 -23.93 15.09 7.91
C GLU A 64 -22.57 15.72 7.68
N VAL A 65 -22.35 16.29 6.49
CA VAL A 65 -21.11 17.00 6.16
C VAL A 65 -20.88 18.16 7.11
N GLU A 66 -21.87 19.02 7.34
CA GLU A 66 -21.70 20.18 8.24
C GLU A 66 -21.54 19.80 9.73
N ARG A 67 -21.89 18.57 10.12
CA ARG A 67 -21.63 18.05 11.47
C ARG A 67 -20.24 17.41 11.62
N SER A 68 -19.55 17.15 10.52
CA SER A 68 -18.21 16.54 10.52
C SER A 68 -17.17 17.44 11.21
N ALA A 69 -16.07 16.84 11.65
CA ALA A 69 -14.94 17.60 12.20
C ALA A 69 -14.31 18.53 11.15
N VAL A 70 -14.25 18.08 9.90
CA VAL A 70 -13.75 18.82 8.74
C VAL A 70 -14.51 20.13 8.57
N ALA A 71 -15.83 20.05 8.38
CA ALA A 71 -16.65 21.25 8.15
C ALA A 71 -16.65 22.20 9.36
N LYS A 72 -16.69 21.65 10.58
CA LYS A 72 -16.70 22.43 11.82
C LYS A 72 -15.43 23.28 12.00
N TYR A 73 -14.30 22.86 11.45
CA TYR A 73 -13.07 23.64 11.55
C TYR A 73 -13.21 24.99 10.84
N PHE A 74 -13.90 25.01 9.69
CA PHE A 74 -14.09 26.20 8.86
C PHE A 74 -15.44 26.89 9.06
N ALA A 75 -16.38 26.26 9.75
CA ALA A 75 -17.74 26.75 9.96
C ALA A 75 -17.75 28.16 10.60
N ARG A 76 -18.33 29.12 9.89
CA ARG A 76 -18.64 30.46 10.41
C ARG A 76 -20.07 30.85 10.05
N PRO A 77 -20.83 31.51 10.95
CA PRO A 77 -22.19 31.96 10.65
C PRO A 77 -22.30 32.94 9.46
N THR A 78 -21.18 33.50 9.01
CA THR A 78 -21.10 34.46 7.90
C THR A 78 -20.72 33.82 6.57
N LEU A 79 -20.42 32.52 6.52
CA LEU A 79 -20.17 31.84 5.25
C LEU A 79 -21.46 31.78 4.44
N ARG A 80 -21.35 32.10 3.14
CA ARG A 80 -22.48 32.11 2.22
C ARG A 80 -22.87 30.71 1.76
N TYR A 81 -21.88 29.83 1.63
CA TYR A 81 -22.03 28.47 1.15
C TYR A 81 -21.48 27.51 2.20
N SER A 82 -22.15 26.35 2.35
CA SER A 82 -21.71 25.28 3.23
C SER A 82 -20.50 24.54 2.63
N THR A 83 -19.86 23.67 3.40
CA THR A 83 -18.82 22.77 2.91
C THR A 83 -19.41 21.82 1.87
N TYR A 84 -20.60 21.27 2.15
CA TYR A 84 -21.33 20.43 1.20
C TYR A 84 -21.61 21.15 -0.13
N GLN A 85 -22.10 22.39 -0.09
CA GLN A 85 -22.40 23.16 -1.30
C GLN A 85 -21.15 23.45 -2.12
N GLN A 86 -20.00 23.70 -1.49
CA GLN A 86 -18.75 23.89 -2.20
C GLN A 86 -18.24 22.59 -2.83
N ILE A 87 -18.39 21.43 -2.17
CA ILE A 87 -18.12 20.12 -2.79
C ILE A 87 -19.06 19.86 -3.96
N GLN A 88 -20.33 20.31 -3.85
CA GLN A 88 -21.27 20.26 -4.96
C GLN A 88 -20.84 21.15 -6.13
N ASP A 89 -20.33 22.35 -5.87
CA ASP A 89 -19.80 23.23 -6.92
C ASP A 89 -18.61 22.57 -7.64
N VAL A 90 -17.68 21.94 -6.92
CA VAL A 90 -16.57 21.15 -7.51
C VAL A 90 -17.12 20.05 -8.41
N ARG A 91 -18.06 19.23 -7.90
CA ARG A 91 -18.70 18.18 -8.69
C ARG A 91 -19.31 18.72 -9.99
N ASP A 92 -20.02 19.84 -9.90
CA ASP A 92 -20.68 20.48 -11.05
C ASP A 92 -19.64 20.97 -12.07
N HIS A 93 -18.45 21.39 -11.63
CA HIS A 93 -17.33 21.72 -12.52
C HIS A 93 -16.77 20.49 -13.24
N GLU A 94 -16.55 19.37 -12.55
CA GLU A 94 -16.05 18.14 -13.20
C GLU A 94 -17.03 17.60 -14.25
N GLU A 95 -18.33 17.68 -13.98
CA GLU A 95 -19.35 17.32 -14.99
C GLU A 95 -19.30 18.25 -16.22
N ALA A 96 -19.03 19.55 -16.02
CA ALA A 96 -18.87 20.50 -17.10
C ALA A 96 -17.57 20.27 -17.90
N HIS A 97 -16.48 19.89 -17.24
CA HIS A 97 -15.23 19.51 -17.89
C HIS A 97 -15.41 18.26 -18.77
N VAL A 98 -16.07 17.22 -18.25
CA VAL A 98 -16.46 16.02 -19.02
C VAL A 98 -17.24 16.40 -20.28
N GLU A 99 -18.27 17.25 -20.16
CA GLU A 99 -19.09 17.68 -21.30
C GLU A 99 -18.26 18.44 -22.33
N ALA A 100 -17.46 19.40 -21.89
CA ALA A 100 -16.62 20.24 -22.76
C ALA A 100 -15.57 19.41 -23.52
N LEU A 101 -14.87 18.50 -22.85
CA LEU A 101 -13.88 17.62 -23.48
C LEU A 101 -14.53 16.65 -24.47
N SER A 102 -15.66 16.03 -24.09
CA SER A 102 -16.40 15.12 -24.97
C SER A 102 -16.85 15.81 -26.25
N GLN A 103 -17.36 17.04 -26.15
CA GLN A 103 -17.76 17.84 -27.30
C GLN A 103 -16.55 18.20 -28.17
N THR A 104 -15.44 18.64 -27.56
CA THR A 104 -14.21 19.01 -28.28
C THR A 104 -13.62 17.81 -29.04
N ILE A 105 -13.56 16.64 -28.41
CA ILE A 105 -13.10 15.40 -29.06
C ILE A 105 -13.97 15.07 -30.28
N THR A 106 -15.30 15.21 -30.15
CA THR A 106 -16.24 14.98 -31.24
C THR A 106 -16.05 15.97 -32.39
N ASP A 107 -15.85 17.25 -32.09
CA ASP A 107 -15.66 18.32 -33.09
C ASP A 107 -14.33 18.16 -33.86
N LEU A 108 -13.30 17.60 -33.21
CA LEU A 108 -12.05 17.20 -33.85
C LEU A 108 -12.15 15.88 -34.64
N GLY A 109 -13.33 15.26 -34.68
CA GLY A 109 -13.59 14.00 -35.38
C GLY A 109 -13.13 12.74 -34.64
N GLY A 110 -12.79 12.87 -33.35
CA GLY A 110 -12.48 11.76 -32.45
C GLY A 110 -13.72 11.11 -31.86
N THR A 111 -13.51 10.03 -31.11
CA THR A 111 -14.56 9.39 -30.29
C THR A 111 -14.21 9.62 -28.82
N PRO A 112 -15.08 10.27 -28.03
CA PRO A 112 -14.87 10.42 -26.58
C PRO A 112 -14.79 9.06 -25.89
N VAL A 113 -13.86 8.94 -24.94
CA VAL A 113 -13.76 7.77 -24.07
C VAL A 113 -14.95 7.73 -23.12
N GLU A 114 -15.55 6.56 -22.97
CA GLU A 114 -16.66 6.36 -22.05
C GLU A 114 -16.17 6.26 -20.59
N PRO A 115 -16.98 6.63 -19.60
CA PRO A 115 -16.63 6.47 -18.20
C PRO A 115 -16.41 4.98 -17.87
N ALA A 116 -15.40 4.72 -17.04
CA ALA A 116 -15.20 3.38 -16.50
C ALA A 116 -16.15 3.12 -15.32
N ALA A 117 -16.19 1.87 -14.85
CA ALA A 117 -16.73 1.61 -13.52
C ALA A 117 -15.67 2.04 -12.50
N TYR A 118 -16.06 2.71 -11.42
CA TYR A 118 -15.14 3.18 -10.39
C TYR A 118 -15.45 2.58 -9.03
N GLU A 119 -14.42 2.43 -8.19
CA GLU A 119 -14.53 2.00 -6.80
C GLU A 119 -13.65 2.89 -5.93
N PHE A 120 -14.28 3.50 -4.91
CA PHE A 120 -13.62 4.40 -3.99
C PHE A 120 -13.69 3.83 -2.57
N SER A 121 -12.56 3.79 -1.89
CA SER A 121 -12.47 3.24 -0.53
C SER A 121 -12.18 4.36 0.47
N TYR A 122 -13.23 4.85 1.12
CA TYR A 122 -13.16 5.75 2.28
C TYR A 122 -14.32 5.44 3.25
N ASP A 123 -14.06 5.50 4.55
CA ASP A 123 -15.04 5.21 5.60
C ASP A 123 -15.48 6.49 6.34
N SER A 124 -14.91 7.65 5.98
CA SER A 124 -15.22 8.93 6.61
C SER A 124 -15.03 10.14 5.70
N ILE A 125 -15.70 11.25 6.03
CA ILE A 125 -15.55 12.55 5.34
C ILE A 125 -14.11 13.07 5.38
N ALA A 126 -13.34 12.75 6.43
CA ALA A 126 -11.94 13.16 6.52
C ALA A 126 -11.07 12.38 5.52
N GLU A 127 -11.30 11.08 5.37
CA GLU A 127 -10.63 10.26 4.36
C GLU A 127 -11.05 10.67 2.95
N PHE A 128 -12.33 10.98 2.73
CA PHE A 128 -12.81 11.56 1.48
C PHE A 128 -12.02 12.82 1.10
N VAL A 129 -11.91 13.78 2.03
CA VAL A 129 -11.16 15.03 1.80
C VAL A 129 -9.67 14.78 1.53
N ALA A 130 -9.05 13.80 2.20
CA ALA A 130 -7.66 13.46 1.98
C ALA A 130 -7.42 12.83 0.59
N ILE A 131 -8.35 12.02 0.10
CA ILE A 131 -8.32 11.46 -1.24
C ILE A 131 -8.58 12.56 -2.28
N ALA A 132 -9.56 13.45 -2.06
CA ALA A 132 -9.85 14.60 -2.91
C ALA A 132 -8.62 15.49 -3.10
N ASP A 133 -7.95 15.91 -2.01
CA ASP A 133 -6.70 16.69 -2.05
C ASP A 133 -5.64 16.05 -2.97
N ARG A 134 -5.50 14.71 -2.88
CA ARG A 134 -4.57 13.97 -3.74
C ARG A 134 -5.05 13.85 -5.19
N LEU A 135 -6.34 13.61 -5.40
CA LEU A 135 -6.92 13.42 -6.73
C LEU A 135 -6.79 14.71 -7.55
N GLU A 136 -7.18 15.83 -6.97
CA GLU A 136 -7.01 17.17 -7.52
C GLU A 136 -5.54 17.50 -7.82
N ALA A 137 -4.62 17.15 -6.90
CA ALA A 137 -3.19 17.32 -7.13
C ALA A 137 -2.67 16.51 -8.33
N VAL A 138 -3.29 15.36 -8.61
CA VAL A 138 -2.99 14.53 -9.78
C VAL A 138 -3.57 15.17 -11.03
N GLY A 139 -4.83 15.61 -11.02
CA GLY A 139 -5.47 16.36 -12.11
C GLY A 139 -4.66 17.59 -12.54
N VAL A 140 -4.30 18.45 -11.59
CA VAL A 140 -3.43 19.62 -11.82
C VAL A 140 -2.11 19.23 -12.50
N SER A 141 -1.42 18.22 -11.97
CA SER A 141 -0.13 17.77 -12.53
C SER A 141 -0.27 17.12 -13.91
N ALA A 142 -1.41 16.47 -14.17
CA ALA A 142 -1.73 15.80 -15.42
C ALA A 142 -1.98 16.80 -16.54
N TYR A 143 -2.80 17.83 -16.29
CA TYR A 143 -2.99 18.92 -17.25
C TYR A 143 -1.69 19.65 -17.58
N ALA A 144 -0.90 19.97 -16.55
CA ALA A 144 0.38 20.65 -16.74
C ALA A 144 1.38 19.81 -17.58
N GLY A 145 1.41 18.49 -17.38
CA GLY A 145 2.28 17.59 -18.14
C GLY A 145 1.78 17.23 -19.53
N ALA A 146 0.46 17.28 -19.75
CA ALA A 146 -0.17 17.03 -21.05
C ALA A 146 -0.16 18.28 -21.96
N ALA A 147 -0.20 19.49 -21.39
CA ALA A 147 -0.27 20.74 -22.15
C ALA A 147 0.82 20.89 -23.24
N PRO A 148 2.10 20.51 -23.02
CA PRO A 148 3.13 20.59 -24.07
C PRO A 148 2.92 19.62 -25.25
N LEU A 149 1.99 18.68 -25.14
CA LEU A 149 1.68 17.68 -26.17
C LEU A 149 0.51 18.10 -27.07
N ILE A 150 -0.13 19.25 -26.79
CA ILE A 150 -1.25 19.78 -27.56
C ILE A 150 -0.71 20.67 -28.69
N ASP A 151 -1.02 20.32 -29.93
CA ASP A 151 -0.63 21.07 -31.13
C ASP A 151 -1.63 22.18 -31.48
N ASN A 152 -2.92 22.01 -31.18
CA ASN A 152 -3.95 23.00 -31.47
C ASN A 152 -4.06 24.08 -30.37
N ASP A 153 -3.73 25.32 -30.73
CA ASP A 153 -3.78 26.48 -29.82
C ASP A 153 -5.15 26.70 -29.15
N GLU A 154 -6.27 26.43 -29.83
CA GLU A 154 -7.61 26.58 -29.25
C GLU A 154 -7.88 25.50 -28.19
N VAL A 155 -7.37 24.28 -28.42
CA VAL A 155 -7.45 23.18 -27.46
C VAL A 155 -6.57 23.47 -26.25
N LEU A 156 -5.38 24.03 -26.48
CA LEU A 156 -4.46 24.43 -25.41
C LEU A 156 -5.06 25.56 -24.56
N GLU A 157 -5.71 26.55 -25.17
CA GLU A 157 -6.42 27.62 -24.44
C GLU A 157 -7.52 27.06 -23.53
N ALA A 158 -8.31 26.12 -24.04
CA ALA A 158 -9.34 25.44 -23.25
C ALA A 158 -8.73 24.61 -22.11
N ALA A 159 -7.69 23.82 -22.37
CA ALA A 159 -6.99 23.03 -21.35
C ALA A 159 -6.38 23.89 -20.25
N LEU A 160 -5.84 25.06 -20.59
CA LEU A 160 -5.32 26.02 -19.60
C LEU A 160 -6.43 26.59 -18.70
N SER A 161 -7.64 26.75 -19.24
CA SER A 161 -8.80 27.20 -18.43
C SER A 161 -9.22 26.15 -17.40
N ILE A 162 -9.30 24.87 -17.79
CA ILE A 162 -9.61 23.76 -16.88
C ILE A 162 -8.50 23.62 -15.83
N HIS A 163 -7.23 23.58 -16.25
CA HIS A 163 -6.09 23.47 -15.35
C HIS A 163 -6.09 24.51 -14.21
N SER A 164 -6.56 25.73 -14.49
CA SER A 164 -6.65 26.77 -13.47
C SER A 164 -7.74 26.50 -12.42
N VAL A 165 -8.85 25.89 -12.84
CA VAL A 165 -9.96 25.48 -11.96
C VAL A 165 -9.56 24.29 -11.10
N GLU A 166 -8.90 23.28 -11.68
CA GLU A 166 -8.30 22.14 -10.95
C GLU A 166 -7.39 22.61 -9.80
N ALA A 167 -6.59 23.66 -10.04
CA ALA A 167 -5.72 24.22 -9.01
C ALA A 167 -6.49 24.92 -7.88
N GLU A 168 -7.66 25.51 -8.19
CA GLU A 168 -8.57 26.07 -7.19
C GLU A 168 -9.23 24.97 -6.35
N HIS A 169 -9.68 23.88 -6.97
CA HIS A 169 -10.21 22.70 -6.29
C HIS A 169 -9.15 22.09 -5.35
N GLN A 170 -7.94 21.84 -5.85
CA GLN A 170 -6.82 21.34 -5.04
C GLN A 170 -6.58 22.23 -3.82
N THR A 171 -6.56 23.55 -4.02
CA THR A 171 -6.34 24.51 -2.91
C THR A 171 -7.48 24.45 -1.88
N TYR A 172 -8.72 24.26 -2.33
CA TYR A 172 -9.87 24.09 -1.44
C TYR A 172 -9.76 22.81 -0.60
N PHE A 173 -9.42 21.67 -1.20
CA PHE A 173 -9.26 20.42 -0.46
C PHE A 173 -8.04 20.39 0.43
N GLN A 174 -6.94 21.06 0.07
CA GLN A 174 -5.81 21.29 1.00
C GLN A 174 -6.26 21.99 2.27
N LEU A 175 -7.13 23.01 2.16
CA LEU A 175 -7.69 23.67 3.34
C LEU A 175 -8.53 22.70 4.16
N LEU A 176 -9.49 22.00 3.55
CA LEU A 176 -10.32 21.03 4.27
C LEU A 176 -9.49 19.93 4.94
N HIS A 177 -8.38 19.53 4.32
CA HIS A 177 -7.43 18.53 4.82
C HIS A 177 -6.44 19.10 5.86
N LEU A 178 -6.62 20.36 6.27
CA LEU A 178 -5.75 21.06 7.23
C LEU A 178 -4.28 21.14 6.78
N GLN A 179 -4.05 21.12 5.47
CA GLN A 179 -2.76 21.35 4.84
C GLN A 179 -2.54 22.84 4.56
N ARG A 180 -1.30 23.19 4.20
CA ARG A 180 -0.99 24.54 3.75
C ARG A 180 -1.57 24.73 2.34
N PRO A 181 -2.46 25.71 2.11
CA PRO A 181 -2.92 26.03 0.77
C PRO A 181 -1.75 26.57 -0.06
N SER A 182 -1.65 26.15 -1.32
CA SER A 182 -0.63 26.61 -2.28
C SER A 182 0.80 26.50 -1.73
N PRO A 183 1.26 25.28 -1.37
CA PRO A 183 2.52 25.09 -0.65
C PRO A 183 3.75 25.46 -1.48
N ASP A 184 3.65 25.38 -2.81
CA ASP A 184 4.75 25.53 -3.75
C ASP A 184 4.53 26.70 -4.71
N ALA A 185 5.64 27.30 -5.17
CA ALA A 185 5.60 28.39 -6.14
C ALA A 185 5.33 27.90 -7.57
N PHE A 186 5.53 26.60 -7.83
CA PHE A 186 5.31 25.94 -9.11
C PHE A 186 4.77 24.53 -8.84
N ASN A 187 3.63 24.20 -9.43
CA ASN A 187 3.11 22.84 -9.38
C ASN A 187 3.93 21.93 -10.30
N GLU A 188 4.22 20.72 -9.83
CA GLU A 188 4.96 19.72 -10.61
C GLU A 188 4.09 19.18 -11.76
N ALA A 189 4.67 19.10 -12.96
CA ALA A 189 4.04 18.47 -14.11
C ALA A 189 4.39 16.98 -14.16
N ARG A 190 3.40 16.10 -14.30
CA ARG A 190 3.62 14.65 -14.47
C ARG A 190 3.28 14.21 -15.89
N SER A 191 4.11 13.35 -16.44
CA SER A 191 3.82 12.71 -17.72
C SER A 191 2.59 11.81 -17.62
N MET A 192 1.92 11.55 -18.75
CA MET A 192 0.79 10.62 -18.82
C MET A 192 1.16 9.23 -18.23
N GLU A 193 2.38 8.75 -18.48
CA GLU A 193 2.88 7.48 -17.95
C GLU A 193 2.93 7.46 -16.42
N GLN A 194 3.28 8.59 -15.78
CA GLN A 194 3.33 8.71 -14.32
C GLN A 194 1.93 8.86 -13.69
N VAL A 195 0.96 9.42 -14.42
CA VAL A 195 -0.41 9.64 -13.92
C VAL A 195 -1.28 8.39 -14.07
N LEU A 196 -1.18 7.68 -15.19
CA LEU A 196 -2.00 6.49 -15.48
C LEU A 196 -2.03 5.44 -14.35
N PRO A 197 -0.91 5.04 -13.71
CA PRO A 197 -0.96 4.07 -12.61
C PRO A 197 -1.69 4.60 -11.37
N ILE A 198 -1.70 5.92 -11.17
CA ILE A 198 -2.43 6.60 -10.08
C ILE A 198 -3.93 6.58 -10.39
N ALA A 199 -4.37 6.95 -11.59
CA ALA A 199 -5.79 6.96 -11.96
C ALA A 199 -6.38 5.55 -12.05
N LYS A 200 -5.62 4.59 -12.59
CA LYS A 200 -6.01 3.16 -12.68
C LYS A 200 -6.31 2.52 -11.32
N GLN A 201 -5.97 3.17 -10.21
CA GLN A 201 -6.27 2.64 -8.88
C GLN A 201 -7.74 2.68 -8.49
N PHE A 202 -8.52 3.50 -9.18
CA PHE A 202 -9.92 3.74 -8.87
C PHE A 202 -10.87 3.08 -9.88
N ILE A 203 -10.37 2.43 -10.92
CA ILE A 203 -11.21 1.77 -11.94
C ILE A 203 -11.60 0.35 -11.48
N ALA A 204 -12.89 0.15 -11.21
CA ALA A 204 -13.48 -1.13 -10.84
C ALA A 204 -13.29 -2.19 -11.92
N GLY A 205 -12.85 -3.38 -11.52
CA GLY A 205 -12.71 -4.52 -12.42
C GLY A 205 -11.54 -4.45 -13.42
N THR A 206 -10.62 -3.48 -13.28
CA THR A 206 -9.31 -3.52 -13.95
C THR A 206 -8.30 -4.43 -13.26
N ASP A 207 -8.79 -5.30 -12.37
CA ASP A 207 -7.98 -6.18 -11.57
C ASP A 207 -7.07 -7.06 -12.45
N GLY A 208 -5.77 -6.94 -12.20
CA GLY A 208 -5.02 -8.16 -11.94
C GLY A 208 -5.64 -8.86 -10.73
N GLY A 209 -6.76 -9.57 -10.95
CA GLY A 209 -7.45 -10.43 -9.98
C GLY A 209 -8.09 -9.73 -8.77
N ALA A 210 -9.41 -9.88 -8.63
CA ALA A 210 -10.09 -9.69 -7.35
C ALA A 210 -9.37 -10.48 -6.24
N ALA A 211 -8.62 -9.76 -5.42
CA ALA A 211 -8.13 -10.16 -4.12
C ALA A 211 -8.04 -8.88 -3.31
N GLY A 212 -8.64 -8.85 -2.11
CA GLY A 212 -8.25 -7.87 -1.11
C GLY A 212 -6.72 -7.83 -1.06
N GLY A 213 -6.13 -6.64 -1.08
CA GLY A 213 -4.68 -6.49 -1.15
C GLY A 213 -3.99 -7.26 -0.04
N ASN A 214 -2.71 -7.53 -0.15
CA ASN A 214 -1.98 -8.26 0.89
C ASN A 214 -1.36 -7.32 1.94
N GLY A 215 -1.68 -6.02 1.90
CA GLY A 215 -1.12 -5.01 2.80
C GLY A 215 0.38 -4.79 2.54
N LEU A 216 0.88 -5.20 1.37
CA LEU A 216 2.27 -5.03 0.97
C LEU A 216 2.38 -3.93 -0.07
N VAL A 217 3.38 -3.07 0.12
CA VAL A 217 3.86 -2.14 -0.88
C VAL A 217 5.01 -2.79 -1.64
N THR A 218 5.02 -2.66 -2.97
CA THR A 218 6.03 -3.26 -3.84
C THR A 218 6.66 -2.19 -4.72
N ALA A 219 7.98 -2.10 -4.75
CA ALA A 219 8.72 -1.31 -5.73
C ALA A 219 9.51 -2.23 -6.65
N GLU A 220 9.59 -1.90 -7.93
CA GLU A 220 10.34 -2.68 -8.91
C GLU A 220 11.67 -2.02 -9.28
N THR A 221 12.64 -2.83 -9.68
CA THR A 221 13.93 -2.33 -10.19
C THR A 221 14.58 -3.32 -11.14
N ASP A 222 15.33 -2.79 -12.11
CA ASP A 222 16.17 -3.58 -13.02
C ASP A 222 17.52 -3.98 -12.38
N GLU A 223 17.83 -3.48 -11.18
CA GLU A 223 18.99 -3.93 -10.41
C GLU A 223 18.83 -5.41 -10.00
N SER A 224 19.92 -6.18 -9.97
CA SER A 224 19.89 -7.54 -9.41
C SER A 224 19.62 -7.52 -7.89
N VAL A 225 18.99 -8.56 -7.35
CA VAL A 225 18.72 -8.70 -5.90
C VAL A 225 19.95 -8.37 -5.02
N PRO A 226 21.18 -8.89 -5.27
CA PRO A 226 22.34 -8.54 -4.44
C PRO A 226 22.70 -7.06 -4.47
N ALA A 227 22.62 -6.41 -5.63
CA ALA A 227 22.90 -4.97 -5.77
C ALA A 227 21.86 -4.13 -5.02
N THR A 228 20.58 -4.48 -5.17
CA THR A 228 19.46 -3.82 -4.48
C THR A 228 19.56 -3.99 -2.96
N VAL A 229 19.93 -5.18 -2.48
CA VAL A 229 20.16 -5.45 -1.04
C VAL A 229 21.26 -4.54 -0.49
N GLU A 230 22.42 -4.43 -1.17
CA GLU A 230 23.51 -3.58 -0.71
C GLU A 230 23.16 -2.08 -0.76
N ARG A 231 22.41 -1.65 -1.79
CA ARG A 231 21.85 -0.29 -1.88
C ARG A 231 20.96 0.02 -0.67
N ILE A 232 20.02 -0.87 -0.35
CA ILE A 232 19.10 -0.70 0.79
C ILE A 232 19.87 -0.70 2.11
N LYS A 233 20.85 -1.59 2.30
CA LYS A 233 21.72 -1.58 3.49
C LYS A 233 22.49 -0.25 3.64
N GLY A 234 22.94 0.34 2.52
CA GLY A 234 23.53 1.68 2.51
C GLY A 234 22.55 2.71 3.06
N ARG A 235 21.35 2.79 2.47
CA ARG A 235 20.32 3.75 2.88
C ARG A 235 19.84 3.55 4.32
N ILE A 236 19.75 2.32 4.82
CA ILE A 236 19.42 2.02 6.23
C ILE A 236 20.43 2.72 7.15
N ARG A 237 21.74 2.61 6.87
CA ARG A 237 22.79 3.23 7.68
C ARG A 237 22.79 4.75 7.57
N GLU A 238 22.60 5.28 6.36
CA GLU A 238 22.55 6.72 6.09
C GLU A 238 21.37 7.40 6.80
N ASN A 239 20.24 6.71 6.93
CA ASN A 239 19.05 7.17 7.65
C ASN A 239 19.13 6.93 9.18
N GLY A 240 20.29 6.53 9.71
CA GLY A 240 20.48 6.31 11.15
C GLY A 240 19.69 5.13 11.71
N LEU A 241 19.25 4.20 10.86
CA LEU A 241 18.54 2.99 11.25
C LEU A 241 19.54 1.87 11.58
N THR A 242 19.17 0.99 12.50
CA THR A 242 19.99 -0.17 12.85
C THR A 242 19.58 -1.38 12.02
N LEU A 243 20.51 -1.91 11.20
CA LEU A 243 20.33 -3.21 10.56
C LEU A 243 20.48 -4.31 11.62
N VAL A 244 19.39 -5.01 11.94
CA VAL A 244 19.36 -6.08 12.95
C VAL A 244 19.90 -7.37 12.37
N THR A 245 19.42 -7.76 11.18
CA THR A 245 19.89 -8.96 10.49
C THR A 245 19.54 -8.92 9.00
N THR A 246 20.23 -9.73 8.21
CA THR A 246 19.93 -9.97 6.80
C THR A 246 19.86 -11.48 6.59
N LEU A 247 18.75 -11.97 6.05
CA LEU A 247 18.51 -13.38 5.82
C LEU A 247 18.41 -13.65 4.32
N ASP A 248 19.30 -14.48 3.82
CA ASP A 248 19.21 -15.00 2.46
C ASP A 248 18.36 -16.28 2.48
N HIS A 249 17.09 -16.15 2.06
CA HIS A 249 16.15 -17.27 2.00
C HIS A 249 16.55 -18.28 0.91
N ALA A 250 17.22 -17.84 -0.15
CA ALA A 250 17.70 -18.73 -1.21
C ALA A 250 18.89 -19.58 -0.72
N ALA A 251 19.84 -19.00 0.01
CA ALA A 251 20.91 -19.75 0.67
C ALA A 251 20.36 -20.72 1.72
N ASN A 252 19.34 -20.31 2.49
CA ASN A 252 18.66 -21.17 3.46
C ASN A 252 17.97 -22.36 2.78
N ALA A 253 17.30 -22.15 1.65
CA ALA A 253 16.72 -23.22 0.85
C ALA A 253 17.80 -24.20 0.36
N ALA A 254 18.89 -23.68 -0.21
CA ALA A 254 20.00 -24.48 -0.72
C ALA A 254 20.65 -25.35 0.37
N SER A 255 20.72 -24.85 1.61
CA SER A 255 21.27 -25.59 2.76
C SER A 255 20.52 -26.89 3.08
N VAL A 256 19.27 -27.01 2.65
CA VAL A 256 18.43 -28.21 2.82
C VAL A 256 18.11 -28.91 1.49
N GLY A 257 18.85 -28.57 0.42
CA GLY A 257 18.69 -29.18 -0.90
C GLY A 257 17.44 -28.74 -1.65
N MET A 258 16.90 -27.55 -1.34
CA MET A 258 15.77 -26.95 -2.04
C MET A 258 16.25 -25.75 -2.87
N GLU A 259 15.53 -25.45 -3.95
CA GLU A 259 15.79 -24.25 -4.75
C GLU A 259 14.77 -23.16 -4.43
N LEU A 260 15.25 -21.92 -4.41
CA LEU A 260 14.41 -20.73 -4.33
C LEU A 260 15.10 -19.65 -5.15
N ARG A 261 14.33 -18.92 -5.97
CA ARG A 261 14.83 -17.73 -6.67
C ARG A 261 15.43 -16.74 -5.67
N PRO A 262 16.39 -15.89 -6.07
CA PRO A 262 17.00 -14.90 -5.18
C PRO A 262 15.96 -14.19 -4.31
N THR A 263 16.06 -14.35 -3.00
CA THR A 263 15.07 -13.85 -2.02
C THR A 263 15.80 -13.53 -0.73
N THR A 264 15.84 -12.26 -0.33
CA THR A 264 16.59 -11.78 0.83
C THR A 264 15.73 -10.86 1.70
N LEU A 265 15.65 -11.14 2.99
CA LEU A 265 14.96 -10.31 3.97
C LEU A 265 15.96 -9.44 4.73
N LEU A 266 15.71 -8.13 4.80
CA LEU A 266 16.40 -7.19 5.66
C LEU A 266 15.49 -6.86 6.85
N VAL A 267 16.00 -7.04 8.07
CA VAL A 267 15.32 -6.66 9.32
C VAL A 267 16.09 -5.51 9.94
N PHE A 268 15.40 -4.39 10.21
CA PHE A 268 16.02 -3.16 10.68
C PHE A 268 15.06 -2.35 11.54
N GLY A 269 15.58 -1.45 12.37
CA GLY A 269 14.72 -0.68 13.25
C GLY A 269 15.35 0.57 13.84
N ASN A 270 14.48 1.38 14.44
CA ASN A 270 14.82 2.52 15.26
C ASN A 270 13.90 2.49 16.50
N PRO A 271 14.44 2.25 17.71
CA PRO A 271 13.63 2.18 18.93
C PRO A 271 12.82 3.45 19.21
N ASN A 272 13.28 4.64 18.79
CA ASN A 272 12.52 5.89 18.94
C ASN A 272 11.21 5.92 18.13
N VAL A 273 11.13 5.08 17.10
CA VAL A 273 9.98 5.00 16.19
C VAL A 273 9.14 3.76 16.48
N GLY A 274 9.78 2.61 16.71
CA GLY A 274 9.08 1.35 16.98
C GLY A 274 8.47 1.25 18.38
N THR A 275 9.12 1.80 19.42
CA THR A 275 8.65 1.68 20.80
C THR A 275 7.28 2.31 21.00
N PRO A 276 6.98 3.53 20.50
CA PRO A 276 5.64 4.11 20.66
C PRO A 276 4.53 3.32 19.99
N LEU A 277 4.81 2.60 18.89
CA LEU A 277 3.84 1.68 18.29
C LEU A 277 3.54 0.50 19.22
N MET A 278 4.57 -0.08 19.86
CA MET A 278 4.38 -1.17 20.84
C MET A 278 3.76 -0.69 22.15
N GLN A 279 3.95 0.58 22.54
CA GLN A 279 3.24 1.19 23.66
C GLN A 279 1.73 1.32 23.37
N ALA A 280 1.36 1.65 22.14
CA ALA A 280 -0.03 1.68 21.69
C ALA A 280 -0.62 0.27 21.61
N SER A 281 0.12 -0.68 21.03
CA SER A 281 -0.29 -2.09 20.94
C SER A 281 0.92 -3.01 20.97
N GLN A 282 1.11 -3.76 22.07
CA GLN A 282 2.27 -4.65 22.20
C GLN A 282 2.32 -5.73 21.12
N THR A 283 1.17 -6.12 20.56
CA THR A 283 1.10 -7.13 19.50
C THR A 283 1.85 -6.70 18.23
N THR A 284 2.06 -5.39 18.02
CA THR A 284 2.91 -4.86 16.94
C THR A 284 4.35 -5.38 17.01
N GLY A 285 4.81 -5.84 18.18
CA GLY A 285 6.11 -6.49 18.33
C GLY A 285 6.27 -7.79 17.52
N VAL A 286 5.19 -8.40 17.04
CA VAL A 286 5.25 -9.53 16.09
C VAL A 286 5.78 -9.07 14.72
N ASP A 287 5.43 -7.85 14.33
CA ASP A 287 5.79 -7.27 13.04
C ASP A 287 6.98 -6.31 13.10
N LEU A 288 7.39 -5.90 14.30
CA LEU A 288 8.59 -5.10 14.54
C LEU A 288 9.80 -5.95 14.95
N PRO A 289 11.02 -5.59 14.52
CA PRO A 289 11.38 -4.39 13.75
C PRO A 289 10.91 -4.39 12.30
N GLN A 290 11.06 -3.25 11.62
CA GLN A 290 10.69 -3.11 10.22
C GLN A 290 11.43 -4.12 9.32
N LYS A 291 10.76 -4.51 8.24
CA LYS A 291 11.20 -5.54 7.31
C LYS A 291 11.08 -5.04 5.88
N ILE A 292 12.10 -5.33 5.07
CA ILE A 292 12.05 -5.21 3.60
C ILE A 292 12.49 -6.55 3.02
N LEU A 293 11.68 -7.12 2.14
CA LEU A 293 11.99 -8.30 1.35
C LEU A 293 12.44 -7.85 -0.04
N VAL A 294 13.57 -8.37 -0.52
CA VAL A 294 14.03 -8.16 -1.89
C VAL A 294 14.05 -9.52 -2.59
N TYR A 295 13.35 -9.66 -3.71
CA TYR A 295 13.31 -10.93 -4.43
C TYR A 295 13.25 -10.77 -5.95
N GLU A 296 13.73 -11.78 -6.66
CA GLU A 296 13.62 -11.90 -8.12
C GLU A 296 12.38 -12.73 -8.45
N ASP A 297 11.49 -12.19 -9.28
CA ASP A 297 10.28 -12.88 -9.71
C ASP A 297 10.53 -13.84 -10.90
N GLU A 298 9.45 -14.40 -11.45
CA GLU A 298 9.51 -15.37 -12.54
C GLU A 298 9.96 -14.78 -13.88
N ASN A 299 9.84 -13.46 -14.03
CA ASN A 299 10.26 -12.73 -15.22
C ASN A 299 11.69 -12.21 -15.09
N GLY A 300 12.37 -12.48 -13.96
CA GLY A 300 13.72 -11.99 -13.67
C GLY A 300 13.76 -10.55 -13.18
N ARG A 301 12.61 -9.98 -12.77
CA ARG A 301 12.53 -8.61 -12.24
C ARG A 301 12.74 -8.61 -10.74
N THR A 302 13.53 -7.66 -10.24
CA THR A 302 13.74 -7.50 -8.81
C THR A 302 12.63 -6.65 -8.20
N ASN A 303 12.02 -7.20 -7.16
CA ASN A 303 10.94 -6.61 -6.38
C ASN A 303 11.44 -6.29 -4.97
N VAL A 304 11.07 -5.13 -4.45
CA VAL A 304 11.33 -4.67 -3.08
C VAL A 304 10.00 -4.50 -2.38
N VAL A 305 9.75 -5.31 -1.35
CA VAL A 305 8.44 -5.43 -0.71
C VAL A 305 8.51 -5.13 0.78
N TYR A 306 7.54 -4.39 1.29
CA TYR A 306 7.39 -4.11 2.72
C TYR A 306 5.92 -4.03 3.14
N ASN A 307 5.65 -4.23 4.45
CA ASN A 307 4.31 -4.03 5.01
C ASN A 307 3.95 -2.54 4.98
N SER A 308 2.79 -2.17 4.43
CA SER A 308 2.35 -0.77 4.49
C SER A 308 2.12 -0.36 5.95
N PRO A 309 2.52 0.87 6.37
CA PRO A 309 2.26 1.34 7.73
C PRO A 309 0.76 1.38 8.06
N ALA A 310 -0.09 1.66 7.08
CA ALA A 310 -1.54 1.62 7.24
C ALA A 310 -2.06 0.20 7.55
N TYR A 311 -1.51 -0.83 6.90
CA TYR A 311 -1.80 -2.22 7.23
C TYR A 311 -1.33 -2.60 8.64
N LEU A 312 -0.14 -2.16 9.05
CA LEU A 312 0.33 -2.40 10.41
C LEU A 312 -0.56 -1.73 11.46
N ALA A 313 -1.03 -0.51 11.17
CA ALA A 313 -1.93 0.21 12.05
C ALA A 313 -3.26 -0.52 12.21
N ALA A 314 -3.90 -0.90 11.09
CA ALA A 314 -5.12 -1.70 11.08
C ALA A 314 -4.97 -3.03 11.82
N ARG A 315 -3.93 -3.80 11.48
CA ARG A 315 -3.65 -5.13 12.06
C ARG A 315 -3.53 -5.07 13.60
N HIS A 316 -2.96 -4.00 14.13
CA HIS A 316 -2.66 -3.92 15.57
C HIS A 316 -3.54 -2.93 16.33
N ASP A 317 -4.58 -2.39 15.69
CA ASP A 317 -5.47 -1.37 16.27
C ASP A 317 -4.69 -0.15 16.80
N ILE A 318 -3.70 0.30 16.04
CA ILE A 318 -2.87 1.46 16.39
C ILE A 318 -3.63 2.72 16.02
N THR A 319 -4.02 3.50 17.03
CA THR A 319 -4.70 4.78 16.86
C THR A 319 -3.82 5.94 17.37
N GLY A 320 -4.01 7.14 16.80
CA GLY A 320 -3.33 8.36 17.25
C GLY A 320 -1.82 8.39 16.98
N GLN A 321 -1.33 7.64 15.99
CA GLN A 321 0.09 7.59 15.60
C GLN A 321 0.30 7.98 14.13
N ASP A 322 -0.64 8.71 13.52
CA ASP A 322 -0.68 8.93 12.06
C ASP A 322 0.58 9.63 11.53
N GLU A 323 1.06 10.68 12.19
CA GLU A 323 2.30 11.38 11.83
C GLU A 323 3.52 10.44 11.86
N ARG A 324 3.57 9.56 12.87
CA ARG A 324 4.64 8.58 13.01
C ARG A 324 4.57 7.51 11.92
N LEU A 325 3.37 7.03 11.61
CA LEU A 325 3.14 6.06 10.54
C LEU A 325 3.48 6.67 9.18
N GLY A 326 3.15 7.94 8.93
CA GLY A 326 3.57 8.67 7.72
C GLY A 326 5.08 8.86 7.62
N THR A 327 5.76 9.11 8.75
CA THR A 327 7.23 9.15 8.80
C THR A 327 7.83 7.79 8.45
N ILE A 328 7.28 6.70 9.00
CA ILE A 328 7.72 5.34 8.68
C ILE A 328 7.52 5.05 7.20
N ASP A 329 6.37 5.43 6.64
CA ASP A 329 6.03 5.24 5.23
C ASP A 329 7.05 5.92 4.33
N SER A 330 7.33 7.19 4.58
CA SER A 330 8.30 7.99 3.83
C SER A 330 9.71 7.38 3.86
N VAL A 331 10.12 6.85 5.01
CA VAL A 331 11.40 6.16 5.16
C VAL A 331 11.41 4.85 4.37
N LEU A 332 10.35 4.03 4.45
CA LEU A 332 10.29 2.77 3.72
C LEU A 332 10.31 2.99 2.20
N GLU A 333 9.60 4.00 1.70
CA GLU A 333 9.68 4.41 0.29
C GLU A 333 11.09 4.83 -0.10
N THR A 334 11.73 5.66 0.72
CA THR A 334 13.11 6.09 0.50
C THR A 334 14.06 4.89 0.46
N LEU A 335 13.86 3.89 1.32
CA LEU A 335 14.66 2.66 1.28
C LEU A 335 14.39 1.86 0.01
N ALA A 336 13.12 1.67 -0.36
CA ALA A 336 12.70 0.88 -1.51
C ALA A 336 13.23 1.43 -2.84
N GLY A 337 13.02 2.71 -3.11
CA GLY A 337 13.38 3.37 -4.38
C GLY A 337 12.17 4.05 -5.05
N SER A 338 12.41 4.67 -6.20
CA SER A 338 11.37 5.17 -7.11
C SER A 338 10.64 3.99 -7.78
N ASP A 339 9.38 4.18 -8.21
CA ASP A 339 8.46 3.15 -8.75
C ASP A 339 7.76 2.26 -7.71
N VAL A 340 7.21 2.89 -6.67
CA VAL A 340 6.45 2.22 -5.60
C VAL A 340 4.98 2.01 -6.00
N ASN A 341 4.58 0.76 -6.17
CA ASN A 341 3.19 0.34 -6.29
C ASN A 341 2.60 0.04 -4.89
N ARG A 342 1.62 0.85 -4.48
CA ARG A 342 0.95 0.73 -3.17
C ARG A 342 -0.34 -0.10 -3.31
N PRO A 343 -0.65 -0.98 -2.34
CA PRO A 343 -1.90 -1.74 -2.36
C PRO A 343 -3.07 -0.79 -2.17
N ARG A 344 -4.09 -0.94 -3.03
CA ARG A 344 -5.23 -0.01 -3.20
C ARG A 344 -6.39 -0.31 -2.25
N THR A 345 -6.23 -1.32 -1.40
CA THR A 345 -7.30 -1.87 -0.58
C THR A 345 -7.29 -1.30 0.82
N ASN A 346 -8.48 -1.05 1.37
CA ASN A 346 -8.67 -0.74 2.78
C ASN A 346 -7.87 -1.77 3.63
N PRO A 347 -6.89 -1.33 4.44
CA PRO A 347 -6.07 -2.27 5.19
C PRO A 347 -6.88 -3.11 6.20
N ASN A 348 -8.07 -2.65 6.60
CA ASN A 348 -9.02 -3.39 7.45
C ASN A 348 -9.70 -4.54 6.70
N ALA A 349 -9.92 -4.41 5.39
CA ALA A 349 -10.52 -5.47 4.57
C ALA A 349 -9.64 -6.73 4.50
N LEU A 350 -8.37 -6.61 4.89
CA LEU A 350 -7.36 -7.68 4.86
C LEU A 350 -7.33 -8.52 6.14
N LEU A 351 -8.11 -8.12 7.14
CA LEU A 351 -8.10 -8.76 8.45
C LEU A 351 -9.19 -9.85 8.55
N GLY A 352 -10.19 -9.90 7.67
CA GLY A 352 -11.23 -10.94 7.74
C GLY A 352 -11.84 -11.06 9.15
N ASP A 353 -11.81 -12.26 9.75
CA ASP A 353 -12.34 -12.54 11.09
C ASP A 353 -11.41 -12.13 12.26
N GLY A 354 -10.21 -11.57 11.99
CA GLY A 354 -9.30 -11.11 13.04
C GLY A 354 -7.89 -10.77 12.55
N ASN A 355 -7.07 -10.18 13.42
CA ASN A 355 -5.76 -9.66 13.01
C ASN A 355 -4.67 -10.69 12.69
N GLY A 356 -4.99 -11.98 12.51
CA GLY A 356 -4.02 -13.01 12.14
C GLY A 356 -2.88 -13.22 13.14
N VAL A 357 -3.02 -12.76 14.39
CA VAL A 357 -2.07 -13.01 15.49
C VAL A 357 -2.74 -13.95 16.50
N VAL A 358 -2.22 -15.18 16.59
CA VAL A 358 -2.62 -16.11 17.64
C VAL A 358 -1.92 -15.71 18.92
N THR A 359 -2.69 -15.56 20.01
CA THR A 359 -2.15 -15.27 21.34
C THR A 359 -2.53 -16.39 22.32
N VAL A 360 -1.53 -16.98 22.97
CA VAL A 360 -1.72 -17.98 24.01
C VAL A 360 -1.16 -17.51 25.35
N ALA A 361 -1.59 -18.14 26.44
CA ALA A 361 -0.98 -17.92 27.75
C ALA A 361 0.48 -18.43 27.72
N GLY A 362 1.39 -17.61 28.25
CA GLY A 362 2.81 -17.95 28.32
C GLY A 362 3.16 -18.73 29.57
N GLY A 363 3.76 -18.06 30.55
CA GLY A 363 4.25 -18.65 31.79
C GLY A 363 4.36 -17.63 32.91
N GLU A 364 5.26 -17.86 33.85
CA GLU A 364 5.40 -17.02 35.05
C GLU A 364 6.06 -15.66 34.77
N SER A 365 7.00 -15.59 33.82
CA SER A 365 7.66 -14.35 33.40
C SER A 365 8.07 -14.40 31.92
N VAL A 366 8.32 -13.24 31.32
CA VAL A 366 8.82 -13.13 29.94
C VAL A 366 10.16 -13.85 29.79
N ASP A 367 11.14 -13.58 30.65
CA ASP A 367 12.47 -14.21 30.60
C ASP A 367 12.41 -15.74 30.69
N ALA A 368 11.63 -16.28 31.64
CA ALA A 368 11.48 -17.72 31.79
C ALA A 368 10.81 -18.36 30.57
N THR A 369 9.86 -17.65 29.96
CA THR A 369 9.15 -18.09 28.76
C THR A 369 10.06 -18.05 27.53
N VAL A 370 10.83 -16.97 27.32
CA VAL A 370 11.83 -16.86 26.25
C VAL A 370 12.87 -17.98 26.37
N GLY A 371 13.43 -18.18 27.58
CA GLY A 371 14.42 -19.23 27.82
C GLY A 371 13.86 -20.66 27.66
N ARG A 372 12.55 -20.86 27.87
CA ARG A 372 11.88 -22.13 27.51
C ARG A 372 11.80 -22.29 25.99
N VAL A 373 11.25 -21.28 25.30
CA VAL A 373 11.08 -21.28 23.84
C VAL A 373 12.41 -21.54 23.13
N GLN A 374 13.49 -20.83 23.50
CA GLN A 374 14.81 -21.01 22.91
C GLN A 374 15.33 -22.45 23.09
N ARG A 375 15.25 -23.02 24.31
CA ARG A 375 15.67 -24.41 24.54
C ARG A 375 14.87 -25.41 23.70
N THR A 376 13.56 -25.22 23.58
CA THR A 376 12.71 -26.06 22.73
C THR A 376 13.15 -25.97 21.27
N LEU A 377 13.35 -24.75 20.75
CA LEU A 377 13.78 -24.52 19.37
C LEU A 377 15.17 -25.11 19.08
N GLU A 378 16.13 -24.91 20.00
CA GLU A 378 17.50 -25.44 19.88
C GLU A 378 17.56 -26.97 19.94
N SER A 379 16.61 -27.60 20.63
CA SER A 379 16.50 -29.06 20.69
C SER A 379 15.78 -29.68 19.48
N ALA A 380 15.14 -28.86 18.65
CA ALA A 380 14.33 -29.33 17.53
C ALA A 380 15.17 -29.47 16.24
N ASP A 381 15.12 -30.65 15.64
CA ASP A 381 15.84 -30.92 14.38
C ASP A 381 15.36 -30.02 13.24
N GLY A 382 16.31 -29.40 12.52
CA GLY A 382 16.04 -28.58 11.35
C GLY A 382 15.47 -27.19 11.65
N ILE A 383 15.46 -26.78 12.93
CA ILE A 383 15.15 -25.42 13.35
C ILE A 383 16.44 -24.70 13.75
N SER A 384 16.55 -23.42 13.38
CA SER A 384 17.65 -22.55 13.78
C SER A 384 17.09 -21.24 14.36
N VAL A 385 17.54 -20.85 15.55
CA VAL A 385 17.24 -19.51 16.09
C VAL A 385 18.08 -18.51 15.30
N VAL A 386 17.40 -17.60 14.60
CA VAL A 386 18.05 -16.57 13.76
C VAL A 386 18.49 -15.41 14.63
N THR A 387 17.57 -14.88 15.43
CA THR A 387 17.83 -13.78 16.35
C THR A 387 16.79 -13.76 17.46
N THR A 388 17.18 -13.26 18.62
CA THR A 388 16.27 -12.93 19.71
C THR A 388 16.46 -11.45 20.01
N LEU A 389 15.37 -10.70 19.96
CA LEU A 389 15.41 -9.26 20.12
C LEU A 389 14.54 -8.85 21.30
N ASP A 390 15.17 -8.24 22.29
CA ASP A 390 14.50 -7.65 23.43
C ASP A 390 14.08 -6.21 23.09
N HIS A 391 12.78 -6.03 22.84
CA HIS A 391 12.21 -4.71 22.54
C HIS A 391 12.19 -3.80 23.76
N ALA A 392 12.10 -4.34 24.98
CA ALA A 392 12.14 -3.54 26.19
C ALA A 392 13.55 -2.99 26.43
N ALA A 393 14.59 -3.81 26.31
CA ALA A 393 15.96 -3.33 26.38
C ALA A 393 16.29 -2.30 25.27
N ASN A 394 15.73 -2.48 24.06
CA ASN A 394 15.88 -1.51 22.98
C ASN A 394 15.21 -0.16 23.31
N ALA A 395 14.01 -0.18 23.90
CA ALA A 395 13.32 1.01 24.38
C ALA A 395 14.15 1.73 25.46
N ASP A 396 14.65 0.99 26.45
CA ASP A 396 15.46 1.53 27.54
C ASP A 396 16.73 2.21 27.01
N SER A 397 17.34 1.65 25.95
CA SER A 397 18.55 2.21 25.32
C SER A 397 18.36 3.63 24.75
N VAL A 398 17.12 4.03 24.47
CA VAL A 398 16.75 5.37 24.00
C VAL A 398 15.93 6.16 25.03
N GLY A 399 15.88 5.70 26.28
CA GLY A 399 15.18 6.37 27.38
C GLY A 399 13.66 6.29 27.29
N MET A 400 13.12 5.26 26.63
CA MET A 400 11.69 4.97 26.58
C MET A 400 11.39 3.73 27.42
N GLU A 401 10.24 3.71 28.09
CA GLU A 401 9.78 2.52 28.81
C GLU A 401 8.92 1.64 27.90
N LEU A 402 9.13 0.32 27.97
CA LEU A 402 8.24 -0.66 27.36
C LEU A 402 8.11 -1.83 28.32
N ARG A 403 6.88 -2.31 28.55
CA ARG A 403 6.65 -3.55 29.30
C ARG A 403 7.48 -4.69 28.68
N PRO A 404 7.91 -5.70 29.48
CA PRO A 404 8.72 -6.81 28.97
C PRO A 404 8.15 -7.37 27.66
N THR A 405 8.93 -7.27 26.58
CA THR A 405 8.51 -7.59 25.21
C THR A 405 9.73 -8.10 24.44
N THR A 406 9.74 -9.36 24.03
CA THR A 406 10.87 -10.00 23.33
C THR A 406 10.35 -10.81 22.15
N VAL A 407 10.97 -10.67 20.98
CA VAL A 407 10.64 -11.48 19.80
C VAL A 407 11.77 -12.46 19.49
N VAL A 408 11.43 -13.73 19.29
CA VAL A 408 12.35 -14.81 18.90
C VAL A 408 12.05 -15.18 17.44
N LEU A 409 12.99 -14.91 16.53
CA LEU A 409 12.92 -15.31 15.12
C LEU A 409 13.68 -16.62 14.92
N PHE A 410 13.07 -17.58 14.22
CA PHE A 410 13.65 -18.90 13.98
C PHE A 410 13.22 -19.48 12.63
N ALA A 411 14.17 -20.11 11.94
CA ALA A 411 13.97 -20.63 10.60
C ALA A 411 13.92 -22.16 10.59
N ASN A 412 12.98 -22.70 9.82
CA ASN A 412 12.97 -24.08 9.36
C ASN A 412 12.84 -24.07 7.82
N PRO A 413 13.96 -24.10 7.07
CA PRO A 413 13.92 -23.99 5.61
C PRO A 413 13.07 -25.09 4.93
N LYS A 414 13.05 -26.31 5.48
CA LYS A 414 12.23 -27.41 4.92
C LYS A 414 10.72 -27.14 4.96
N LEU A 415 10.27 -26.37 5.95
CA LEU A 415 8.87 -25.97 6.08
C LEU A 415 8.59 -24.63 5.41
N GLY A 416 9.51 -23.67 5.50
CA GLY A 416 9.33 -22.30 4.99
C GLY A 416 9.55 -22.15 3.49
N THR A 417 10.57 -22.81 2.91
CA THR A 417 10.90 -22.68 1.49
C THR A 417 9.73 -23.06 0.57
N PRO A 418 8.97 -24.14 0.81
CA PRO A 418 7.81 -24.46 -0.03
C PRO A 418 6.69 -23.42 0.01
N LEU A 419 6.57 -22.63 1.08
CA LEU A 419 5.64 -21.50 1.11
C LEU A 419 6.15 -20.36 0.21
N MET A 420 7.44 -20.05 0.26
CA MET A 420 8.05 -19.04 -0.63
C MET A 420 8.10 -19.47 -2.10
N GLN A 421 8.20 -20.77 -2.38
CA GLN A 421 8.06 -21.31 -3.74
C GLN A 421 6.63 -21.13 -4.28
N ALA A 422 5.61 -21.21 -3.41
CA ALA A 422 4.23 -20.94 -3.79
C ALA A 422 3.95 -19.44 -3.94
N SER A 423 4.56 -18.60 -3.09
CA SER A 423 4.48 -17.14 -3.16
C SER A 423 5.70 -16.51 -2.49
N GLN A 424 6.62 -15.91 -3.26
CA GLN A 424 7.86 -15.35 -2.71
C GLN A 424 7.59 -14.21 -1.72
N THR A 425 6.47 -13.50 -1.88
CA THR A 425 6.07 -12.43 -0.96
C THR A 425 5.91 -12.92 0.48
N THR A 426 5.64 -14.21 0.72
CA THR A 426 5.61 -14.81 2.07
C THR A 426 6.96 -14.72 2.79
N GLY A 427 8.05 -14.47 2.07
CA GLY A 427 9.36 -14.17 2.65
C GLY A 427 9.39 -12.93 3.56
N ILE A 428 8.39 -12.03 3.49
CA ILE A 428 8.25 -10.88 4.42
C ILE A 428 7.77 -11.31 5.81
N ASP A 429 7.04 -12.43 5.87
CA ASP A 429 6.48 -12.99 7.10
C ASP A 429 7.32 -14.13 7.66
N LEU A 430 8.20 -14.72 6.83
CA LEU A 430 9.17 -15.73 7.19
C LEU A 430 10.56 -15.13 7.44
N PRO A 431 11.36 -15.66 8.38
CA PRO A 431 11.15 -16.88 9.13
C PRO A 431 10.09 -16.75 10.22
N GLN A 432 9.75 -17.87 10.87
CA GLN A 432 8.75 -17.88 11.93
C GLN A 432 9.21 -17.05 13.13
N LYS A 433 8.25 -16.51 13.89
CA LYS A 433 8.51 -15.66 15.04
C LYS A 433 7.53 -15.91 16.18
N LEU A 434 8.03 -15.81 17.41
CA LEU A 434 7.26 -15.83 18.65
C LEU A 434 7.53 -14.54 19.42
N LEU A 435 6.50 -13.72 19.63
CA LEU A 435 6.53 -12.56 20.51
C LEU A 435 6.13 -13.00 21.91
N VAL A 436 7.05 -12.89 22.88
CA VAL A 436 6.77 -13.10 24.30
C VAL A 436 6.66 -11.74 24.97
N TYR A 437 5.52 -11.44 25.60
CA TYR A 437 5.30 -10.13 26.20
C TYR A 437 4.44 -10.19 27.46
N GLU A 438 4.58 -9.19 28.32
CA GLU A 438 3.70 -8.96 29.47
C GLU A 438 2.60 -7.97 29.08
N ASP A 439 1.34 -8.41 29.11
CA ASP A 439 0.19 -7.57 28.78
C ASP A 439 -0.10 -6.50 29.85
N GLU A 440 -1.04 -5.60 29.58
CA GLU A 440 -1.40 -4.50 30.49
C GLU A 440 -1.88 -4.94 31.88
N ASN A 441 -2.30 -6.21 32.03
CA ASN A 441 -2.75 -6.78 33.29
C ASN A 441 -1.63 -7.55 34.02
N GLY A 442 -0.40 -7.51 33.49
CA GLY A 442 0.75 -8.24 34.02
C GLY A 442 0.77 -9.73 33.65
N ALA A 443 -0.08 -10.18 32.71
CA ALA A 443 -0.09 -11.58 32.29
C ALA A 443 0.89 -11.80 31.12
N VAL A 444 1.70 -12.85 31.21
CA VAL A 444 2.63 -13.22 30.15
C VAL A 444 1.89 -13.91 29.00
N ARG A 445 2.10 -13.42 27.79
CA ARG A 445 1.51 -13.88 26.54
C ARG A 445 2.59 -14.33 25.57
N VAL A 446 2.23 -15.26 24.70
CA VAL A 446 3.03 -15.63 23.53
C VAL A 446 2.17 -15.44 22.28
N GLY A 447 2.59 -14.51 21.42
CA GLY A 447 1.94 -14.16 20.16
C GLY A 447 2.73 -14.68 18.95
N TYR A 448 2.04 -15.14 17.91
CA TYR A 448 2.65 -15.50 16.62
C TYR A 448 1.67 -15.32 15.46
N ASN A 449 2.19 -15.19 14.24
CA ASN A 449 1.36 -15.12 13.04
C ASN A 449 0.66 -16.47 12.81
N ASP A 450 -0.66 -16.45 12.63
CA ASP A 450 -1.42 -17.63 12.22
C ASP A 450 -0.95 -18.08 10.82
N PRO A 451 -0.46 -19.34 10.65
CA PRO A 451 -0.05 -19.84 9.35
C PRO A 451 -1.15 -19.79 8.28
N GLN A 452 -2.42 -19.98 8.66
CA GLN A 452 -3.55 -19.89 7.73
C GLN A 452 -3.78 -18.45 7.27
N TYR A 453 -3.66 -17.49 8.19
CA TYR A 453 -3.72 -16.08 7.86
C TYR A 453 -2.60 -15.68 6.89
N VAL A 454 -1.36 -16.10 7.17
CA VAL A 454 -0.22 -15.84 6.29
C VAL A 454 -0.45 -16.47 4.91
N ALA A 455 -0.95 -17.71 4.85
CA ALA A 455 -1.25 -18.36 3.59
C ALA A 455 -2.32 -17.60 2.79
N ALA A 456 -3.42 -17.21 3.43
CA ALA A 456 -4.48 -16.44 2.79
C ALA A 456 -3.97 -15.09 2.27
N ARG A 457 -3.22 -14.36 3.11
CA ARG A 457 -2.59 -13.07 2.78
C ARG A 457 -1.74 -13.14 1.51
N HIS A 458 -1.04 -14.24 1.29
CA HIS A 458 -0.12 -14.41 0.16
C HIS A 458 -0.67 -15.27 -0.98
N GLY A 459 -1.96 -15.61 -0.96
CA GLY A 459 -2.60 -16.43 -2.00
C GLY A 459 -2.09 -17.88 -2.06
N ILE A 460 -1.51 -18.40 -0.98
CA ILE A 460 -0.99 -19.76 -0.93
C ILE A 460 -2.15 -20.75 -0.81
N THR A 461 -2.29 -21.61 -1.81
CA THR A 461 -3.26 -22.70 -1.84
C THR A 461 -2.55 -24.07 -1.91
N GLY A 462 -3.27 -25.16 -1.63
CA GLY A 462 -2.74 -26.52 -1.78
C GLY A 462 -1.67 -26.97 -0.77
N GLN A 463 -1.44 -26.20 0.30
CA GLN A 463 -0.41 -26.49 1.33
C GLN A 463 -1.01 -26.84 2.71
N SER A 464 -2.27 -27.25 2.78
CA SER A 464 -3.02 -27.39 4.05
C SER A 464 -2.33 -28.30 5.10
N GLU A 465 -1.77 -29.45 4.70
CA GLU A 465 -1.06 -30.35 5.61
C GLU A 465 0.21 -29.70 6.20
N ARG A 466 0.94 -28.94 5.37
CA ARG A 466 2.14 -28.21 5.79
C ARG A 466 1.79 -27.08 6.75
N LEU A 467 0.75 -26.32 6.43
CA LEU A 467 0.26 -25.23 7.29
C LEU A 467 -0.19 -25.79 8.65
N ALA A 468 -0.94 -26.89 8.67
CA ALA A 468 -1.34 -27.58 9.91
C ALA A 468 -0.13 -28.10 10.70
N THR A 469 0.92 -28.57 10.02
CA THR A 469 2.17 -28.99 10.68
C THR A 469 2.86 -27.80 11.35
N ILE A 470 2.96 -26.66 10.66
CA ILE A 470 3.55 -25.42 11.19
C ILE A 470 2.72 -24.90 12.35
N GLU A 471 1.39 -24.84 12.21
CA GLU A 471 0.45 -24.36 13.24
C GLU A 471 0.57 -25.17 14.52
N ASN A 472 0.56 -26.50 14.41
CA ASN A 472 0.74 -27.38 15.57
C ASN A 472 2.10 -27.17 16.22
N ALA A 473 3.18 -27.08 15.44
CA ALA A 473 4.52 -26.83 15.98
C ALA A 473 4.59 -25.49 16.74
N LEU A 474 4.11 -24.40 16.14
CA LEU A 474 4.07 -23.07 16.77
C LEU A 474 3.29 -23.09 18.08
N ARG A 475 2.11 -23.71 18.07
CA ARG A 475 1.27 -23.85 19.26
C ARG A 475 1.99 -24.60 20.37
N MET A 476 2.59 -25.75 20.06
CA MET A 476 3.29 -26.60 21.03
C MET A 476 4.50 -25.88 21.64
N ILE A 477 5.31 -25.20 20.80
CA ILE A 477 6.44 -24.38 21.27
C ILE A 477 5.94 -23.24 22.17
N ALA A 478 4.87 -22.53 21.76
CA ALA A 478 4.32 -21.41 22.52
C ALA A 478 3.84 -21.81 23.91
N ILE A 479 3.09 -22.93 24.02
CA ILE A 479 2.58 -23.44 25.31
C ILE A 479 3.60 -24.29 26.08
N GLY A 480 4.75 -24.61 25.48
CA GLY A 480 5.82 -25.37 26.11
C GLY A 480 5.55 -26.88 26.24
N GLN A 481 4.90 -27.49 25.25
CA GLN A 481 4.61 -28.93 25.20
C GLN A 481 5.42 -29.68 24.16
#